data_AF-A0A7S7ZGK0-F1
#
_entry.id   AF-A0A7S7ZGK0-F1
#
_cell.length_a   1.000
_cell.length_b   1.000
_cell.length_c   1.000
_cell.angle_alpha   90.00
_cell.angle_beta   90.00
_cell.angle_gamma   90.00
#
_symmetry.space_group_name_H-M   'P 1'
#
loop_
_entity.id
_entity.type
_entity.pdbx_description
1 polymer ?
#
loop_
_entity_poly.entity_id
_entity_poly.type
_entity_poly.pdbx_seq_one_letter_code
_entity_poly.pdbx_strand_id
1 'polypeptide(L)'
;MVEIDQATFRREARNYHGEAINRIANNPHEYSELVSERARRTVEVAEKYAVRRDSEDARYYSYQLGNMSVGLQRTERGFSMTEFESGRWRDQFPGRSEVTSVVDFQVAHPLVTNAGDILLEHQLRQDGERPLVNWRPANPEAKARAQAMGFVEVDEDDMVLDPTQSGKWELNSDGEWQRATSSRRYLSKADSDTEAAADSDEDGDFM
;
A
#
# COMPACT_ATOMS: atom_id res chain seq x y z
N MET A 1 1.54 -8.07 -7.69
CA MET A 1 2.61 -7.09 -7.42
C MET A 1 3.71 -7.33 -8.44
N VAL A 2 4.33 -6.26 -8.96
CA VAL A 2 5.45 -6.37 -9.90
C VAL A 2 6.53 -5.39 -9.46
N GLU A 3 7.77 -5.86 -9.34
CA GLU A 3 8.93 -4.98 -9.20
C GLU A 3 9.24 -4.36 -10.57
N ILE A 4 9.47 -3.06 -10.61
CA ILE A 4 9.68 -2.28 -11.82
C ILE A 4 10.96 -1.46 -11.72
N ASP A 5 11.50 -1.05 -12.87
CA ASP A 5 12.65 -0.15 -12.90
C ASP A 5 12.26 1.30 -12.52
N GLN A 6 13.24 2.09 -12.11
CA GLN A 6 13.07 3.50 -11.72
C GLN A 6 12.42 4.36 -12.83
N ALA A 7 12.78 4.14 -14.10
CA ALA A 7 12.26 4.94 -15.19
C ALA A 7 10.77 4.64 -15.43
N THR A 8 10.38 3.37 -15.33
CA THR A 8 9.00 2.91 -15.35
C THR A 8 8.23 3.44 -14.15
N PHE A 9 8.80 3.38 -12.95
CA PHE A 9 8.17 3.93 -11.74
C PHE A 9 7.87 5.43 -11.89
N ARG A 10 8.84 6.23 -12.34
CA ARG A 10 8.66 7.67 -12.55
C ARG A 10 7.65 7.98 -13.65
N ARG A 11 7.57 7.14 -14.68
CA ARG A 11 6.54 7.27 -15.73
C ARG A 11 5.16 6.99 -15.16
N GLU A 12 5.00 5.90 -14.41
CA GLU A 12 3.72 5.53 -13.79
C GLU A 12 3.28 6.56 -12.74
N ALA A 13 4.20 7.11 -11.95
CA ALA A 13 3.89 8.13 -10.96
C ALA A 13 3.23 9.38 -11.58
N ARG A 14 3.56 9.71 -12.85
CA ARG A 14 2.92 10.82 -13.57
C ARG A 14 1.44 10.59 -13.82
N ASN A 15 1.01 9.34 -13.93
CA ASN A 15 -0.40 9.00 -14.10
C ASN A 15 -1.22 9.36 -12.86
N TYR A 16 -0.61 9.34 -11.67
CA TYR A 16 -1.28 9.67 -10.40
C TYR A 16 -1.55 11.17 -10.22
N HIS A 17 -0.91 12.02 -11.01
CA HIS A 17 -1.24 13.45 -11.12
C HIS A 17 -1.71 13.82 -12.54
N GLY A 18 -2.12 12.83 -13.34
CA GLY A 18 -2.59 12.99 -14.72
C GLY A 18 -4.07 13.38 -14.81
N GLU A 19 -4.58 13.44 -16.05
CA GLU A 19 -5.95 13.89 -16.33
C GLU A 19 -7.02 13.05 -15.62
N ALA A 20 -6.85 11.72 -15.57
CA ALA A 20 -7.83 10.82 -14.94
C ALA A 20 -8.01 11.10 -13.44
N ILE A 21 -6.92 11.25 -12.68
CA ILE A 21 -7.01 11.54 -11.25
C ILE A 21 -7.50 12.97 -11.01
N ASN A 22 -7.06 13.93 -11.83
CA ASN A 22 -7.57 15.30 -11.76
C ASN A 22 -9.07 15.38 -12.06
N ARG A 23 -9.59 14.54 -12.96
CA ARG A 23 -11.04 14.44 -13.18
C ARG A 23 -11.75 13.99 -11.92
N ILE A 24 -11.28 12.94 -11.23
CA ILE A 24 -11.88 12.49 -9.97
C ILE A 24 -11.80 13.61 -8.91
N ALA A 25 -10.66 14.27 -8.80
CA ALA A 25 -10.41 15.36 -7.85
C ALA A 25 -11.34 16.57 -8.02
N ASN A 26 -11.71 16.88 -9.26
CA ASN A 26 -12.50 18.08 -9.60
C ASN A 26 -13.99 17.81 -9.79
N ASN A 27 -14.46 16.56 -9.66
CA ASN A 27 -15.86 16.18 -9.87
C ASN A 27 -16.51 15.51 -8.64
N PRO A 28 -16.65 16.22 -7.49
CA PRO A 28 -17.25 15.65 -6.27
C PRO A 28 -18.73 15.25 -6.44
N HIS A 29 -19.43 15.82 -7.43
CA HIS A 29 -20.80 15.41 -7.74
C HIS A 29 -20.88 14.01 -8.36
N GLU A 30 -19.84 13.57 -9.08
CA GLU A 30 -19.76 12.24 -9.70
C GLU A 30 -19.15 11.21 -8.74
N TYR A 31 -18.15 11.60 -7.95
CA TYR A 31 -17.34 10.68 -7.15
C TYR A 31 -17.56 10.75 -5.63
N SER A 32 -18.36 11.69 -5.12
CA SER A 32 -18.44 12.13 -3.73
C SER A 32 -17.27 13.01 -3.28
N GLU A 33 -17.53 13.87 -2.29
CA GLU A 33 -16.52 14.76 -1.70
C GLU A 33 -15.32 14.01 -1.13
N LEU A 34 -15.56 12.89 -0.43
CA LEU A 34 -14.51 12.06 0.18
C LEU A 34 -13.53 11.49 -0.86
N VAL A 35 -14.04 10.99 -1.99
CA VAL A 35 -13.21 10.40 -3.04
C VAL A 35 -12.47 11.49 -3.80
N SER A 36 -13.12 12.60 -4.11
CA SER A 36 -12.47 13.74 -4.77
C SER A 36 -11.36 14.34 -3.89
N GLU A 37 -11.58 14.45 -2.58
CA GLU A 37 -10.55 14.91 -1.66
C GLU A 37 -9.36 13.93 -1.59
N ARG A 38 -9.63 12.61 -1.56
CA ARG A 38 -8.57 11.59 -1.68
C ARG A 38 -7.79 11.73 -3.00
N ALA A 39 -8.48 11.98 -4.12
CA ALA A 39 -7.83 12.19 -5.41
C ALA A 39 -6.94 13.44 -5.42
N ARG A 40 -7.35 14.56 -4.80
CA ARG A 40 -6.50 15.75 -4.64
C ARG A 40 -5.21 15.43 -3.87
N ARG A 41 -5.32 14.65 -2.79
CA ARG A 41 -4.15 14.20 -2.02
C ARG A 41 -3.25 13.27 -2.84
N THR A 42 -3.83 12.35 -3.62
CA THR A 42 -3.08 11.48 -4.55
C THR A 42 -2.27 12.32 -5.55
N VAL A 43 -2.87 13.37 -6.13
CA VAL A 43 -2.18 14.32 -7.03
C VAL A 43 -1.02 14.99 -6.30
N GLU A 44 -1.27 15.57 -5.13
CA GLU A 44 -0.25 16.28 -4.36
C GLU A 44 0.94 15.38 -3.99
N VAL A 45 0.66 14.16 -3.51
CA VAL A 45 1.71 13.19 -3.14
C VAL A 45 2.55 12.81 -4.36
N ALA A 46 1.90 12.47 -5.47
CA ALA A 46 2.59 12.08 -6.69
C ALA A 46 3.44 13.22 -7.27
N GLU A 47 2.91 14.43 -7.31
CA GLU A 47 3.60 15.60 -7.87
C GLU A 47 4.82 16.00 -7.03
N LYS A 48 4.69 16.03 -5.70
CA LYS A 48 5.76 16.55 -4.81
C LYS A 48 6.81 15.51 -4.42
N TYR A 49 6.46 14.23 -4.34
CA TYR A 49 7.30 13.23 -3.66
C TYR A 49 7.75 12.06 -4.55
N ALA A 50 7.16 11.88 -5.74
CA ALA A 50 7.52 10.75 -6.61
C ALA A 50 8.93 10.85 -7.18
N VAL A 51 9.39 12.08 -7.46
CA VAL A 51 10.74 12.33 -8.01
C VAL A 51 11.61 12.91 -6.91
N ARG A 52 12.25 12.02 -6.15
CA ARG A 52 13.30 12.35 -5.18
C ARG A 52 14.61 11.68 -5.58
N ARG A 53 15.69 12.06 -4.90
CA ARG A 53 16.98 11.38 -5.04
C ARG A 53 16.87 10.03 -4.35
N ASP A 54 16.93 8.98 -5.15
CA ASP A 54 16.85 7.60 -4.68
C ASP A 54 18.26 7.09 -4.34
N SER A 55 18.37 6.16 -3.38
CA SER A 55 19.64 5.48 -3.12
C SER A 55 19.91 4.37 -4.15
N GLU A 56 21.10 3.76 -4.12
CA GLU A 56 21.40 2.58 -4.94
C GLU A 56 20.62 1.34 -4.51
N ASP A 57 20.14 1.31 -3.26
CA ASP A 57 19.33 0.24 -2.69
C ASP A 57 17.82 0.43 -2.95
N ALA A 58 17.43 1.50 -3.65
CA ALA A 58 16.03 1.78 -3.93
C ALA A 58 15.39 0.65 -4.74
N ARG A 59 14.20 0.24 -4.30
CA ARG A 59 13.34 -0.75 -4.98
C ARG A 59 12.00 -0.11 -5.29
N TYR A 60 11.40 -0.50 -6.41
CA TYR A 60 10.16 0.11 -6.91
C TYR A 60 9.14 -0.97 -7.22
N TYR A 61 7.93 -0.81 -6.70
CA TYR A 61 6.87 -1.79 -6.85
C TYR A 61 5.62 -1.14 -7.43
N SER A 62 4.94 -1.87 -8.29
CA SER A 62 3.62 -1.54 -8.82
C SER A 62 2.62 -2.64 -8.49
N TYR A 63 1.52 -2.24 -7.85
CA TYR A 63 0.35 -3.08 -7.74
C TYR A 63 -0.56 -2.79 -8.94
N GLN A 64 -0.77 -3.82 -9.77
CA GLN A 64 -1.50 -3.70 -11.02
C GLN A 64 -2.83 -4.48 -10.96
N LEU A 65 -3.88 -3.88 -11.51
CA LEU A 65 -5.14 -4.54 -11.84
C LEU A 65 -5.28 -4.54 -13.37
N GLY A 66 -5.16 -5.71 -13.99
CA GLY A 66 -5.02 -5.81 -15.44
C GLY A 66 -3.75 -5.10 -15.91
N ASN A 67 -3.88 -4.14 -16.83
CA ASN A 67 -2.78 -3.33 -17.34
C ASN A 67 -2.64 -1.97 -16.63
N MET A 68 -3.42 -1.71 -15.59
CA MET A 68 -3.41 -0.43 -14.87
C MET A 68 -2.65 -0.55 -13.54
N SER A 69 -1.69 0.34 -13.32
CA SER A 69 -1.08 0.56 -12.01
C SER A 69 -2.09 1.24 -11.09
N VAL A 70 -2.46 0.57 -9.99
CA VAL A 70 -3.40 1.09 -8.98
C VAL A 70 -2.74 1.35 -7.62
N GLY A 71 -1.47 0.97 -7.47
CA GLY A 71 -0.61 1.48 -6.41
C GLY A 71 0.85 1.47 -6.82
N LEU A 72 1.62 2.40 -6.26
CA LEU A 72 3.08 2.47 -6.40
C LEU A 72 3.74 2.60 -5.04
N GLN A 73 4.87 1.94 -4.86
CA GLN A 73 5.71 2.06 -3.67
C GLN A 73 7.19 2.15 -4.05
N ARG A 74 7.91 3.08 -3.44
CA ARG A 74 9.38 3.08 -3.41
C ARG A 74 9.81 2.71 -2.01
N THR A 75 10.74 1.77 -1.90
CA THR A 75 11.37 1.42 -0.65
C THR A 75 12.87 1.62 -0.71
N GLU A 76 13.46 1.88 0.44
CA GLU A 76 14.91 1.98 0.65
C GLU A 76 15.33 0.90 1.67
N ARG A 77 16.64 0.65 1.74
CA ARG A 77 17.21 -0.23 2.75
C ARG A 77 16.88 0.30 4.16
N GLY A 78 16.67 -0.63 5.09
CA GLY A 78 16.63 -0.33 6.51
C GLY A 78 17.94 0.26 7.06
N PHE A 79 17.86 0.79 8.28
CA PHE A 79 18.95 1.53 8.91
C PHE A 79 19.03 1.22 10.40
N SER A 80 20.13 1.62 11.05
CA SER A 80 20.34 1.33 12.48
C SER A 80 19.34 2.11 13.33
N MET A 81 18.74 1.49 14.35
CA MET A 81 17.82 2.17 15.26
C MET A 81 18.48 3.38 15.96
N THR A 82 19.81 3.42 16.03
CA THR A 82 20.57 4.55 16.59
C THR A 82 20.54 5.80 15.71
N GLU A 83 20.05 5.72 14.48
CA GLU A 83 19.90 6.88 13.58
C GLU A 83 18.64 7.70 13.89
N PHE A 84 17.68 7.14 14.62
CA PHE A 84 16.58 7.92 15.19
C PHE A 84 17.12 8.96 16.19
N GLU A 85 16.61 10.17 16.11
CA GLU A 85 16.98 11.28 16.99
C GLU A 85 16.47 11.03 18.41
N SER A 86 15.26 10.49 18.54
CA SER A 86 14.67 10.17 19.84
C SER A 86 15.15 8.84 20.39
N GLY A 87 15.41 8.79 21.70
CA GLY A 87 15.63 7.53 22.41
C GLY A 87 14.36 6.69 22.63
N ARG A 88 13.16 7.20 22.27
CA ARG A 88 11.85 6.56 22.51
C ARG A 88 11.74 5.16 21.89
N TRP A 89 12.44 4.93 20.79
CA TRP A 89 12.39 3.63 20.10
C TRP A 89 12.85 2.47 20.99
N ARG A 90 13.72 2.71 21.98
CA ARG A 90 14.23 1.65 22.87
C ARG A 90 13.12 1.02 23.72
N ASP A 91 12.17 1.85 24.15
CA ASP A 91 11.02 1.43 24.95
C ASP A 91 9.91 0.86 24.05
N GLN A 92 9.75 1.41 22.84
CA GLN A 92 8.73 0.98 21.87
C GLN A 92 9.09 -0.34 21.19
N PHE A 93 10.38 -0.59 20.93
CA PHE A 93 10.86 -1.73 20.16
C PHE A 93 12.03 -2.43 20.87
N PRO A 94 11.80 -3.00 22.07
CA PRO A 94 12.86 -3.62 22.85
C PRO A 94 13.49 -4.80 22.10
N GLY A 95 14.82 -4.85 22.10
CA GLY A 95 15.59 -5.92 21.44
C GLY A 95 15.72 -5.77 19.93
N ARG A 96 15.20 -4.69 19.32
CA ARG A 96 15.46 -4.35 17.92
C ARG A 96 16.74 -3.52 17.80
N SER A 97 17.57 -3.83 16.81
CA SER A 97 18.82 -3.11 16.52
C SER A 97 18.77 -2.31 15.22
N GLU A 98 17.90 -2.71 14.29
CA GLU A 98 17.75 -2.08 12.98
C GLU A 98 16.28 -2.10 12.53
N VAL A 99 15.93 -1.12 11.72
CA VAL A 99 14.77 -1.12 10.83
C VAL A 99 15.10 -2.05 9.65
N THR A 100 14.15 -2.84 9.18
CA THR A 100 14.36 -3.79 8.07
C THR A 100 14.24 -3.11 6.70
N SER A 101 13.27 -2.21 6.55
CA SER A 101 13.04 -1.46 5.33
C SER A 101 12.41 -0.11 5.60
N VAL A 102 12.56 0.81 4.64
CA VAL A 102 11.94 2.13 4.69
C VAL A 102 10.96 2.24 3.53
N VAL A 103 9.70 2.56 3.81
CA VAL A 103 8.73 3.02 2.83
C VAL A 103 8.91 4.53 2.67
N ASP A 104 9.63 4.92 1.62
CA ASP A 104 9.96 6.32 1.34
C ASP A 104 8.90 7.03 0.48
N PHE A 105 8.15 6.26 -0.31
CA PHE A 105 7.01 6.76 -1.06
C PHE A 105 5.96 5.69 -1.24
N GLN A 106 4.69 6.05 -1.05
CA GLN A 106 3.55 5.20 -1.40
C GLN A 106 2.41 6.07 -1.93
N VAL A 107 1.80 5.65 -3.03
CA VAL A 107 0.58 6.26 -3.57
C VAL A 107 -0.37 5.19 -4.07
N ALA A 108 -1.68 5.42 -3.88
CA ALA A 108 -2.74 4.53 -4.31
C ALA A 108 -3.75 5.26 -5.18
N HIS A 109 -4.37 4.52 -6.10
CA HIS A 109 -5.46 5.05 -6.91
C HIS A 109 -6.64 5.38 -5.98
N PRO A 110 -7.30 6.55 -6.11
CA PRO A 110 -8.29 7.02 -5.13
C PRO A 110 -9.51 6.11 -4.99
N LEU A 111 -9.81 5.31 -6.02
CA LEU A 111 -10.89 4.33 -6.02
C LEU A 111 -10.50 2.95 -5.46
N VAL A 112 -9.20 2.68 -5.23
CA VAL A 112 -8.70 1.38 -4.77
C VAL A 112 -8.17 1.51 -3.35
N THR A 113 -9.07 1.43 -2.38
CA THR A 113 -8.79 1.75 -0.97
C THR A 113 -7.79 0.82 -0.29
N ASN A 114 -7.65 -0.41 -0.79
CA ASN A 114 -6.78 -1.45 -0.25
C ASN A 114 -5.40 -1.50 -0.93
N ALA A 115 -5.13 -0.71 -1.98
CA ALA A 115 -3.86 -0.80 -2.70
C ALA A 115 -2.64 -0.52 -1.79
N GLY A 116 -2.77 0.46 -0.87
CA GLY A 116 -1.72 0.74 0.12
C GLY A 116 -1.51 -0.40 1.13
N ASP A 117 -2.59 -1.08 1.54
CA ASP A 117 -2.48 -2.24 2.44
C ASP A 117 -1.75 -3.39 1.73
N ILE A 118 -2.07 -3.66 0.45
CA ILE A 118 -1.42 -4.71 -0.36
C ILE A 118 0.06 -4.40 -0.61
N LEU A 119 0.41 -3.14 -0.85
CA LEU A 119 1.81 -2.71 -1.00
C LEU A 119 2.61 -2.93 0.29
N LEU A 120 2.00 -2.64 1.44
CA LEU A 120 2.62 -2.87 2.73
C LEU A 120 2.70 -4.35 3.10
N GLU A 121 1.66 -5.15 2.83
CA GLU A 121 1.72 -6.61 2.98
C GLU A 121 2.89 -7.20 2.21
N HIS A 122 3.05 -6.77 0.95
CA HIS A 122 4.17 -7.20 0.13
C HIS A 122 5.50 -6.87 0.80
N GLN A 123 5.66 -5.66 1.36
CA GLN A 123 6.89 -5.28 2.04
C GLN A 123 7.13 -6.12 3.30
N LEU A 124 6.11 -6.35 4.12
CA LEU A 124 6.24 -7.18 5.32
C LEU A 124 6.66 -8.62 4.97
N ARG A 125 6.17 -9.16 3.84
CA ARG A 125 6.58 -10.48 3.34
C ARG A 125 8.03 -10.48 2.86
N GLN A 126 8.50 -9.42 2.21
CA GLN A 126 9.91 -9.28 1.81
C GLN A 126 10.84 -9.17 3.02
N ASP A 127 10.38 -8.50 4.09
CA ASP A 127 11.15 -8.32 5.33
C ASP A 127 11.16 -9.57 6.24
N GLY A 128 10.38 -10.60 5.90
CA GLY A 128 10.45 -11.93 6.50
C GLY A 128 9.78 -12.06 7.87
N GLU A 129 10.40 -12.83 8.77
CA GLU A 129 9.78 -13.24 10.04
C GLU A 129 9.70 -12.12 11.09
N ARG A 130 10.67 -11.20 11.08
CA ARG A 130 10.77 -10.13 12.07
C ARG A 130 10.89 -8.76 11.42
N PRO A 131 9.91 -8.34 10.61
CA PRO A 131 9.93 -7.02 10.00
C PRO A 131 9.89 -5.92 11.07
N LEU A 132 10.51 -4.80 10.74
CA LEU A 132 10.41 -3.54 11.45
C LEU A 132 10.49 -2.42 10.40
N VAL A 133 9.33 -1.97 9.91
CA VAL A 133 9.24 -1.08 8.75
C VAL A 133 9.16 0.36 9.22
N ASN A 134 10.03 1.22 8.70
CA ASN A 134 9.89 2.66 8.85
C ASN A 134 9.07 3.23 7.68
N TRP A 135 8.20 4.19 7.94
CA TRP A 135 7.48 4.96 6.93
C TRP A 135 7.62 6.44 7.27
N ARG A 136 8.00 7.21 6.24
CA ARG A 136 8.02 8.69 6.25
C ARG A 136 6.74 9.24 5.62
N PRO A 137 5.68 9.52 6.39
CA PRO A 137 4.42 10.01 5.85
C PRO A 137 4.59 11.41 5.24
N ALA A 138 4.11 11.60 4.02
CA ALA A 138 4.26 12.87 3.29
C ALA A 138 3.35 14.00 3.80
N ASN A 139 2.26 13.68 4.52
CA ASN A 139 1.26 14.62 5.00
C ASN A 139 0.47 14.06 6.22
N PRO A 140 -0.32 14.88 6.93
CA PRO A 140 -1.07 14.45 8.12
C PRO A 140 -2.02 13.27 7.88
N GLU A 141 -2.65 13.16 6.71
CA GLU A 141 -3.52 12.04 6.39
C GLU A 141 -2.76 10.74 6.14
N ALA A 142 -1.57 10.81 5.55
CA ALA A 142 -0.65 9.67 5.46
C ALA A 142 -0.22 9.22 6.87
N LYS A 143 0.05 10.18 7.77
CA LYS A 143 0.34 9.90 9.20
C LYS A 143 -0.85 9.20 9.87
N ALA A 144 -2.07 9.70 9.69
CA ALA A 144 -3.29 9.07 10.21
C ALA A 144 -3.52 7.67 9.61
N ARG A 145 -3.23 7.47 8.32
CA ARG A 145 -3.32 6.16 7.68
C ARG A 145 -2.29 5.17 8.24
N ALA A 146 -1.05 5.61 8.45
CA ALA A 146 0.00 4.81 9.07
C ALA A 146 -0.41 4.40 10.49
N GLN A 147 -0.95 5.31 11.31
CA GLN A 147 -1.49 4.99 12.63
C GLN A 147 -2.62 3.94 12.56
N ALA A 148 -3.56 4.09 11.61
CA ALA A 148 -4.61 3.09 11.39
C ALA A 148 -4.05 1.72 10.99
N MET A 149 -2.88 1.71 10.33
CA MET A 149 -2.15 0.49 9.99
C MET A 149 -1.36 -0.10 11.16
N GLY A 150 -1.21 0.62 12.28
CA GLY A 150 -0.48 0.15 13.46
C GLY A 150 0.95 0.70 13.57
N PHE A 151 1.31 1.68 12.74
CA PHE A 151 2.58 2.39 12.92
C PHE A 151 2.52 3.29 14.15
N VAL A 152 3.65 3.43 14.83
CA VAL A 152 3.84 4.29 15.98
C VAL A 152 4.89 5.34 15.65
N GLU A 153 4.66 6.57 16.09
CA GLU A 153 5.60 7.66 15.92
C GLU A 153 6.84 7.48 16.81
N VAL A 154 8.02 7.55 16.18
CA VAL A 154 9.33 7.46 16.83
C VAL A 154 9.98 8.85 16.88
N ASP A 155 10.03 9.52 15.73
CA ASP A 155 10.49 10.90 15.53
C ASP A 155 9.45 11.72 14.74
N GLU A 156 9.71 13.01 14.52
CA GLU A 156 8.77 13.94 13.88
C GLU A 156 8.28 13.44 12.51
N ASP A 157 9.22 12.92 11.71
CA ASP A 157 8.99 12.44 10.34
C ASP A 157 9.02 10.90 10.21
N ASP A 158 9.21 10.18 11.32
CA ASP A 158 9.43 8.73 11.30
C ASP A 158 8.37 7.96 12.09
N MET A 159 7.64 7.12 11.37
CA MET A 159 6.70 6.17 11.94
C MET A 159 7.20 4.75 11.73
N VAL A 160 7.17 3.91 12.77
CA VAL A 160 7.67 2.53 12.71
C VAL A 160 6.56 1.52 13.00
N LEU A 161 6.53 0.46 12.20
CA LEU A 161 5.62 -0.67 12.35
C LEU A 161 6.40 -1.93 12.74
N ASP A 162 6.08 -2.46 13.92
CA ASP A 162 6.30 -3.87 14.26
C ASP A 162 4.95 -4.60 14.17
N PRO A 163 4.71 -5.44 13.15
CA PRO A 163 3.41 -6.09 12.99
C PRO A 163 3.08 -7.03 14.15
N THR A 164 4.09 -7.57 14.86
CA THR A 164 3.90 -8.47 16.01
C THR A 164 3.27 -7.78 17.22
N GLN A 165 3.39 -6.44 17.31
CA GLN A 165 2.92 -5.65 18.45
C GLN A 165 1.62 -4.90 18.18
N SER A 166 1.26 -4.70 16.91
CA SER A 166 0.15 -3.82 16.52
C SER A 166 -1.25 -4.44 16.69
N GLY A 167 -1.36 -5.78 16.68
CA GLY A 167 -2.63 -6.50 16.56
C GLY A 167 -3.42 -6.22 15.27
N LYS A 168 -2.81 -5.54 14.29
CA LYS A 168 -3.40 -5.18 12.99
C LYS A 168 -2.91 -6.06 11.85
N TRP A 169 -1.94 -6.91 12.11
CA TRP A 169 -1.29 -7.81 11.17
C TRP A 169 -1.23 -9.20 11.80
N GLU A 170 -1.34 -10.22 10.96
CA GLU A 170 -1.25 -11.63 11.37
C GLU A 170 -0.46 -12.41 10.33
N LEU A 171 0.11 -13.55 10.75
CA LEU A 171 0.68 -14.53 9.83
C LEU A 171 -0.44 -15.45 9.33
N ASN A 172 -0.51 -15.66 8.02
CA ASN A 172 -1.42 -16.61 7.41
C ASN A 172 -0.90 -18.06 7.55
N SER A 173 -1.64 -19.03 6.96
CA SER A 173 -1.26 -20.45 6.99
C SER A 173 0.08 -20.75 6.31
N ASP A 174 0.52 -19.87 5.40
CA ASP A 174 1.78 -19.98 4.66
C ASP A 174 2.93 -19.28 5.38
N GLY A 175 2.70 -18.73 6.58
CA GLY A 175 3.69 -17.98 7.33
C GLY A 175 3.97 -16.59 6.76
N GLU A 176 3.07 -16.05 5.94
CA GLU A 176 3.20 -14.72 5.33
C GLU A 176 2.37 -13.68 6.09
N TRP A 177 2.90 -12.45 6.20
CA TRP A 177 2.17 -11.33 6.77
C TRP A 177 0.98 -10.90 5.91
N GLN A 178 -0.17 -10.74 6.57
CA GLN A 178 -1.39 -10.20 5.99
C GLN A 178 -2.10 -9.26 6.96
N ARG A 179 -2.98 -8.40 6.44
CA ARG A 179 -3.80 -7.52 7.26
C ARG A 179 -4.80 -8.34 8.08
N ALA A 180 -4.81 -8.14 9.39
CA ALA A 180 -5.84 -8.69 10.26
C ALA A 180 -7.16 -7.94 10.00
N THR A 181 -8.00 -8.50 9.13
CA THR A 181 -9.28 -7.89 8.72
C THR A 181 -10.45 -8.77 9.12
N SER A 182 -11.59 -8.14 9.43
CA SER A 182 -12.84 -8.84 9.73
C SER A 182 -13.40 -9.61 8.51
N SER A 183 -12.93 -9.28 7.31
CA SER A 183 -13.31 -9.93 6.06
C SER A 183 -12.05 -10.36 5.29
N ARG A 184 -11.70 -11.65 5.41
CA ARG A 184 -10.50 -12.29 4.80
C ARG A 184 -10.44 -12.29 3.26
N ARG A 185 -11.22 -11.43 2.58
CA ARG A 185 -11.46 -11.46 1.12
C ARG A 185 -10.69 -10.39 0.34
N TYR A 186 -9.54 -9.95 0.82
CA TYR A 186 -8.73 -8.98 0.07
C TYR A 186 -7.99 -9.60 -1.13
N LEU A 187 -7.85 -10.94 -1.16
CA LEU A 187 -7.03 -11.64 -2.15
C LEU A 187 -7.68 -12.92 -2.73
N SER A 188 -8.93 -13.25 -2.40
CA SER A 188 -9.62 -14.26 -3.19
C SER A 188 -9.83 -13.64 -4.57
N LYS A 189 -9.10 -14.13 -5.59
CA LYS A 189 -9.62 -14.06 -6.96
C LYS A 189 -11.11 -14.36 -6.85
N ALA A 190 -11.97 -13.49 -7.38
CA ALA A 190 -13.31 -13.94 -7.68
C ALA A 190 -13.08 -15.19 -8.53
N ASP A 191 -13.34 -16.36 -7.93
CA ASP A 191 -13.31 -17.61 -8.66
C ASP A 191 -14.14 -17.33 -9.89
N SER A 192 -13.49 -17.50 -11.03
CA SER A 192 -14.05 -17.39 -12.36
C SER A 192 -15.53 -17.71 -12.29
N ASP A 193 -16.38 -16.72 -12.61
CA ASP A 193 -17.76 -16.99 -13.00
C ASP A 193 -17.65 -18.13 -14.00
N THR A 194 -17.97 -19.32 -13.51
CA THR A 194 -18.08 -20.50 -14.33
C THR A 194 -19.23 -20.12 -15.22
N GLU A 195 -18.92 -19.82 -16.49
CA GLU A 195 -19.92 -19.73 -17.54
C GLU A 195 -20.85 -20.91 -17.31
N ALA A 196 -22.06 -20.62 -16.84
CA ALA A 196 -23.10 -21.60 -16.79
C ALA A 196 -23.32 -22.00 -18.24
N ALA A 197 -22.72 -23.13 -18.61
CA ALA A 197 -22.91 -23.77 -19.89
C ALA A 197 -24.42 -23.90 -20.09
N ALA A 198 -24.95 -23.04 -20.96
CA ALA A 198 -26.30 -23.17 -21.48
C ALA A 198 -26.23 -24.25 -22.56
N ASP A 199 -26.51 -25.48 -22.15
CA ASP A 199 -26.90 -26.62 -22.98
C ASP A 199 -27.46 -27.65 -21.99
N SER A 200 -28.61 -28.30 -22.15
CA SER A 200 -29.53 -28.38 -23.27
C SER A 200 -30.82 -29.05 -22.76
N ASP A 201 -31.94 -28.60 -23.32
CA ASP A 201 -33.06 -29.40 -23.84
C ASP A 201 -34.06 -30.17 -22.95
N GLU A 202 -35.28 -30.14 -23.53
CA GLU A 202 -36.46 -30.99 -23.34
C GLU A 202 -37.31 -30.77 -22.08
N ASP A 203 -38.44 -30.08 -22.27
CA ASP A 203 -39.73 -30.72 -21.98
C ASP A 203 -40.81 -30.19 -22.92
N GLY A 204 -41.28 -31.08 -23.78
CA GLY A 204 -42.49 -30.91 -24.54
C GLY A 204 -43.74 -31.13 -23.68
N ASP A 205 -44.87 -30.91 -24.35
CA ASP A 205 -46.22 -31.32 -23.95
C ASP A 205 -47.03 -30.36 -23.07
N PHE A 206 -47.72 -29.43 -23.74
CA PHE A 206 -49.09 -29.06 -23.38
C PHE A 206 -49.86 -28.63 -24.64
N MET A 207 -50.55 -29.59 -25.27
CA MET A 207 -51.88 -29.51 -25.92
C MET A 207 -52.17 -30.80 -26.71
#